data_AF-A0A2V7P3C8-F1
#
_entry.id   AF-A0A2V7P3C8-F1
#
_cell.length_a   1.000
_cell.length_b   1.000
_cell.length_c   1.000
_cell.angle_alpha   90.00
_cell.angle_beta   90.00
_cell.angle_gamma   90.00
#
_symmetry.space_group_name_H-M   'P 1'
#
loop_
_entity.id
_entity.type
_entity.pdbx_description
1 polymer ?
#
loop_
_entity_poly.entity_id
_entity_poly.type
_entity_poly.pdbx_seq_one_letter_code
_entity_poly.pdbx_strand_id
1 'polypeptide(L)'
;MYTTCAFCNGKLDGDGGPSGLGVGRRLAFDAWKGRLWVICPKCSRWNLAPLEERWEKVEALARAAREGRVAAATAQVALIRWQAYDLVQVGKPPRLELATWRYGERLKARRREQMKFVVPLTVAALGVAVAVNVAAGGSFGVFVWNMPNFAR
;
A
#
# COMPACT_ATOMS: atom_id res chain seq x y z
N MET A 1 25.43 10.14 -1.77
CA MET A 1 23.98 10.11 -1.48
C MET A 1 23.64 11.27 -0.54
N TYR A 2 22.57 12.03 -0.79
CA TYR A 2 22.18 13.17 0.06
C TYR A 2 21.28 12.70 1.21
N THR A 3 21.50 13.21 2.41
CA THR A 3 20.77 12.77 3.63
C THR A 3 19.94 13.87 4.27
N THR A 4 20.11 15.11 3.81
CA THR A 4 19.43 16.31 4.33
C THR A 4 18.67 17.02 3.23
N CYS A 5 17.62 17.73 3.62
CA CYS A 5 16.84 18.56 2.73
C CYS A 5 17.61 19.83 2.35
N ALA A 6 17.69 20.14 1.05
CA ALA A 6 18.37 21.33 0.53
C ALA A 6 17.73 22.67 0.95
N PHE A 7 16.52 22.64 1.50
CA PHE A 7 15.78 23.87 1.88
C PHE A 7 15.79 24.17 3.37
N CYS A 8 15.75 23.15 4.24
CA CYS A 8 15.62 23.32 5.68
C CYS A 8 16.68 22.59 6.50
N ASN A 9 17.62 21.91 5.83
CA ASN A 9 18.63 21.02 6.42
C ASN A 9 18.05 19.91 7.32
N GLY A 10 16.74 19.65 7.25
CA GLY A 10 16.11 18.56 7.98
C GLY A 10 16.55 17.20 7.44
N LYS A 11 16.65 16.20 8.31
CA LYS A 11 16.96 14.83 7.94
C LYS A 11 15.86 14.26 7.02
N LEU A 12 16.28 13.60 5.95
CA LEU A 12 15.39 12.77 5.13
C LEU A 12 15.34 11.38 5.76
N ASP A 13 14.14 10.95 6.14
CA ASP A 13 13.88 9.71 6.85
C ASP A 13 13.65 8.53 5.89
N GLY A 14 13.82 7.30 6.38
CA GLY A 14 13.63 6.09 5.56
C GLY A 14 14.87 5.68 4.77
N ASP A 15 14.74 4.55 4.06
CA ASP A 15 15.79 3.89 3.26
C ASP A 15 15.55 4.05 1.74
N GLY A 16 14.56 4.83 1.32
CA GLY A 16 14.15 4.98 -0.07
C GLY A 16 13.33 3.81 -0.63
N GLY A 17 13.08 2.77 0.17
CA GLY A 17 12.27 1.61 -0.19
C GLY A 17 12.58 1.07 -1.59
N PRO A 18 11.57 0.95 -2.47
CA PRO A 18 11.72 0.35 -3.79
C PRO A 18 12.63 1.16 -4.74
N SER A 19 12.92 2.43 -4.43
CA SER A 19 13.79 3.24 -5.28
C SER A 19 15.27 3.02 -4.99
N GLY A 20 15.64 2.30 -3.92
CA GLY A 20 17.05 2.10 -3.54
C GLY A 20 17.83 3.41 -3.30
N LEU A 21 17.13 4.49 -2.96
CA LEU A 21 17.78 5.80 -2.75
C LEU A 21 18.43 5.93 -1.38
N GLY A 22 18.28 4.96 -0.48
CA GLY A 22 18.82 5.01 0.89
C GLY A 22 18.20 6.09 1.79
N VAL A 23 17.29 6.92 1.24
CA VAL A 23 16.60 8.02 1.92
C VAL A 23 15.20 8.20 1.36
N GLY A 24 14.30 8.66 2.22
CA GLY A 24 12.93 9.04 1.88
C GLY A 24 11.92 7.94 2.17
N ARG A 25 10.87 8.26 2.95
CA ARG A 25 9.63 7.47 3.03
C ARG A 25 8.53 8.00 2.11
N ARG A 26 8.61 9.28 1.77
CA ARG A 26 7.69 9.94 0.85
C ARG A 26 8.43 10.35 -0.42
N LEU A 27 8.05 9.74 -1.53
CA LEU A 27 8.73 9.87 -2.81
C LEU A 27 7.76 10.41 -3.85
N ALA A 28 8.19 11.36 -4.67
CA ALA A 28 7.45 11.75 -5.86
C ALA A 28 8.21 11.32 -7.10
N PHE A 29 7.50 10.88 -8.14
CA PHE A 29 8.15 10.50 -9.39
C PHE A 29 7.27 10.81 -10.59
N ASP A 30 7.95 11.04 -11.72
CA ASP A 30 7.35 11.20 -13.04
C ASP A 30 7.95 10.12 -13.94
N ALA A 31 7.18 9.06 -14.18
CA ALA A 31 7.62 7.92 -14.97
C ALA A 31 7.89 8.29 -16.43
N TRP A 32 7.24 9.33 -16.94
CA TRP A 32 7.36 9.72 -18.34
C TRP A 32 8.58 10.61 -18.59
N LYS A 33 8.91 11.46 -17.62
CA LYS A 33 10.07 12.37 -17.70
C LYS A 33 11.28 11.88 -16.92
N GLY A 34 11.22 10.69 -16.32
CA GLY A 34 12.33 10.09 -15.56
C GLY A 34 12.78 10.94 -14.38
N ARG A 35 11.85 11.60 -13.67
CA ARG A 35 12.19 12.46 -12.53
C ARG A 35 11.78 11.82 -11.23
N LEU A 36 12.61 12.01 -10.20
CA LEU A 36 12.43 11.45 -8.88
C LEU A 36 12.79 12.51 -7.83
N TRP A 37 11.93 12.63 -6.84
CA TRP A 37 12.11 13.53 -5.71
C TRP A 37 11.84 12.80 -4.39
N VAL A 38 12.58 13.20 -3.36
CA VAL A 38 12.27 12.87 -1.96
C VAL A 38 11.55 14.07 -1.34
N ILE A 39 10.36 13.85 -0.79
CA ILE A 39 9.59 14.90 -0.10
C ILE A 39 10.04 14.94 1.36
N CYS A 40 10.52 16.11 1.81
CA CYS A 40 10.96 16.27 3.19
C CYS A 40 9.76 16.16 4.16
N PRO A 41 9.85 15.36 5.24
CA PRO A 41 8.76 15.26 6.22
C PRO A 41 8.60 16.53 7.07
N LYS A 42 9.65 17.36 7.17
CA LYS A 42 9.66 18.59 8.00
C LYS A 42 9.05 19.80 7.29
N CYS A 43 9.44 20.05 6.03
CA CYS A 43 9.01 21.26 5.29
C CYS A 43 8.18 20.95 4.03
N SER A 44 7.92 19.68 3.73
CA SER A 44 7.14 19.22 2.56
C SER A 44 7.67 19.65 1.19
N ARG A 45 8.88 20.22 1.12
CA ARG A 45 9.54 20.56 -0.15
C ARG A 45 10.18 19.34 -0.80
N TRP A 46 10.24 19.39 -2.12
CA TRP A 46 10.67 18.28 -2.97
C TRP A 46 12.16 18.43 -3.28
N ASN A 47 12.96 17.45 -2.87
CA ASN A 47 14.40 17.42 -3.12
C ASN A 47 14.65 16.52 -4.33
N LEU A 48 15.26 17.08 -5.37
CA LEU A 48 15.54 16.35 -6.60
C LEU A 48 16.61 15.29 -6.33
N ALA A 49 16.32 14.03 -6.68
CA ALA A 49 17.31 12.96 -6.58
C ALA A 49 18.39 13.12 -7.68
N PRO A 50 19.66 12.79 -7.40
CA PRO A 50 20.76 12.78 -8.38
C PRO A 50 20.41 12.01 -9.66
N LEU A 51 21.06 12.36 -10.77
CA LEU A 51 20.67 12.03 -12.15
C LEU A 51 21.11 10.63 -12.59
N GLU A 52 22.13 10.08 -11.94
CA GLU A 52 23.03 9.08 -12.50
C GLU A 52 22.43 7.67 -12.59
N GLU A 53 21.29 7.41 -11.91
CA GLU A 53 20.61 6.10 -11.87
C GLU A 53 19.08 6.22 -11.92
N ARG A 54 18.51 7.24 -12.58
CA ARG A 54 17.08 7.55 -12.45
C ARG A 54 16.13 6.52 -13.06
N TRP A 55 16.48 5.87 -14.16
CA TRP A 55 15.51 5.05 -14.91
C TRP A 55 15.07 3.81 -14.13
N GLU A 56 16.02 3.00 -13.65
CA GLU A 56 15.72 1.78 -12.88
C GLU A 56 14.97 2.10 -11.58
N LYS A 57 15.37 3.17 -10.89
CA LYS A 57 14.72 3.61 -9.64
C LYS A 57 13.29 4.09 -9.87
N VAL A 58 13.06 4.82 -10.96
CA VAL A 58 11.72 5.27 -11.36
C VAL A 58 10.87 4.09 -11.81
N GLU A 59 11.43 3.12 -12.52
CA GLU A 59 10.71 1.91 -12.92
C GLU A 59 10.33 1.03 -11.72
N ALA A 60 11.23 0.87 -10.76
CA ALA A 60 10.96 0.16 -9.51
C ALA A 60 9.83 0.85 -8.71
N LEU A 61 9.85 2.20 -8.64
CA LEU A 61 8.76 2.98 -8.05
C LEU A 61 7.46 2.83 -8.83
N ALA A 62 7.51 2.82 -10.16
CA ALA A 62 6.33 2.63 -11.00
C ALA A 62 5.72 1.24 -10.82
N ARG A 63 6.54 0.20 -10.59
CA ARG A 63 6.08 -1.15 -10.26
C ARG A 63 5.42 -1.18 -8.89
N ALA A 64 6.08 -0.65 -7.86
CA ALA A 64 5.51 -0.55 -6.51
C ALA A 64 4.19 0.27 -6.50
N ALA A 65 4.12 1.36 -7.28
CA ALA A 65 2.92 2.17 -7.40
C ALA A 65 1.72 1.41 -8.01
N ARG A 66 1.95 0.42 -8.89
CA ARG A 66 0.87 -0.42 -9.44
C ARG A 66 0.31 -1.40 -8.42
N GLU A 67 1.14 -1.85 -7.48
CA GLU A 67 0.74 -2.73 -6.38
C GLU A 67 0.14 -1.95 -5.19
N GLY A 68 0.40 -0.65 -5.14
CA GLY A 68 -0.05 0.24 -4.07
C GLY A 68 -1.53 0.59 -4.16
N ARG A 69 -2.09 1.00 -3.03
CA ARG A 69 -3.48 1.47 -2.95
C ARG A 69 -3.52 2.97 -3.24
N VAL A 70 -4.28 3.37 -4.26
CA VAL A 70 -4.55 4.79 -4.56
C VAL A 70 -5.34 5.40 -3.40
N ALA A 71 -4.76 6.41 -2.74
CA ALA A 71 -5.40 7.14 -1.65
C ALA A 71 -6.14 8.39 -2.16
N ALA A 72 -5.57 9.07 -3.16
CA ALA A 72 -6.20 10.20 -3.85
C ALA A 72 -5.62 10.31 -5.26
N ALA A 73 -6.42 10.75 -6.22
CA ALA A 73 -5.98 10.97 -7.59
C ALA A 73 -6.69 12.18 -8.21
N THR A 74 -5.94 12.94 -9.00
CA THR A 74 -6.43 14.01 -9.88
C THR A 74 -6.06 13.67 -11.32
N ALA A 75 -6.34 14.57 -12.26
CA ALA A 75 -5.95 14.39 -13.66
C ALA A 75 -4.43 14.27 -13.88
N GLN A 76 -3.60 14.84 -12.98
CA GLN A 76 -2.15 14.99 -13.18
C GLN A 76 -1.29 14.44 -12.03
N VAL A 77 -1.88 14.16 -10.86
CA VAL A 77 -1.15 13.67 -9.69
C VAL A 77 -1.97 12.61 -8.95
N ALA A 78 -1.34 11.53 -8.53
CA ALA A 78 -1.92 10.55 -7.60
C ALA A 78 -1.04 10.33 -6.37
N LEU A 79 -1.68 10.20 -5.22
CA LEU A 79 -1.10 9.70 -3.98
C LEU A 79 -1.43 8.22 -3.84
N ILE A 80 -0.39 7.41 -3.73
CA ILE A 80 -0.45 5.95 -3.67
C ILE A 80 0.25 5.52 -2.39
N ARG A 81 -0.41 4.68 -1.58
CA ARG A 81 0.18 4.09 -0.38
C ARG A 81 0.65 2.68 -0.71
N TRP A 82 1.93 2.42 -0.55
CA TRP A 82 2.53 1.10 -0.74
C TRP A 82 3.38 0.76 0.47
N GLN A 83 3.01 -0.31 1.19
CA GLN A 83 3.61 -0.66 2.47
C GLN A 83 3.68 0.54 3.43
N ALA A 84 4.88 0.91 3.92
CA ALA A 84 5.12 2.07 4.78
C ALA A 84 5.49 3.36 4.01
N TYR A 85 5.34 3.36 2.67
CA TYR A 85 5.76 4.45 1.79
C TYR A 85 4.57 5.21 1.19
N ASP A 86 4.74 6.53 1.08
CA ASP A 86 3.84 7.43 0.38
C ASP A 86 4.45 7.76 -0.99
N LEU A 87 3.82 7.31 -2.07
CA LEU A 87 4.27 7.53 -3.44
C LEU A 87 3.38 8.57 -4.13
N VAL A 88 3.97 9.64 -4.65
CA VAL A 88 3.30 10.69 -5.43
C VAL A 88 3.66 10.52 -6.90
N GLN A 89 2.75 9.95 -7.68
CA GLN A 89 2.94 9.79 -9.12
C GLN A 89 2.45 11.04 -9.85
N VAL A 90 3.32 11.65 -10.65
CA VAL A 90 3.07 12.87 -11.43
C VAL A 90 2.95 12.55 -12.93
N GLY A 91 2.10 13.30 -13.64
CA GLY A 91 1.96 13.27 -15.09
C GLY A 91 0.74 12.49 -15.55
N LYS A 92 0.86 11.16 -15.64
CA LYS A 92 -0.23 10.28 -16.08
C LYS A 92 -0.59 9.26 -15.00
N PRO A 93 -1.18 9.69 -13.87
CA PRO A 93 -1.64 8.74 -12.85
C PRO A 93 -2.75 7.83 -13.41
N PRO A 94 -2.95 6.63 -12.82
CA PRO A 94 -4.09 5.81 -13.15
C PRO A 94 -5.38 6.62 -12.95
N ARG A 95 -6.23 6.66 -13.98
CA ARG A 95 -7.52 7.35 -13.93
C ARG A 95 -8.42 6.57 -12.97
N LEU A 96 -8.52 7.06 -11.74
CA LEU A 96 -9.48 6.54 -10.79
C LEU A 96 -10.85 7.06 -11.21
N GLU A 97 -11.63 6.24 -11.92
CA GLU A 97 -13.06 6.50 -12.04
C GLU A 97 -13.67 6.36 -10.65
N LEU A 98 -13.79 7.48 -9.94
CA LEU A 98 -14.58 7.60 -8.73
C LEU A 98 -16.06 7.46 -9.13
N ALA A 99 -16.47 6.24 -9.46
CA ALA A 99 -17.86 5.90 -9.70
C ALA A 99 -18.58 5.55 -8.38
N THR A 100 -17.93 5.73 -7.23
CA THR A 100 -18.48 5.45 -5.90
C THR A 100 -19.66 6.34 -5.53
N TRP A 101 -19.79 7.55 -6.08
CA TRP A 101 -21.00 8.36 -5.87
C TRP A 101 -22.21 7.84 -6.66
N ARG A 102 -21.99 7.27 -7.86
CA ARG A 102 -23.04 6.67 -8.70
C ARG A 102 -23.37 5.21 -8.36
N TYR A 103 -22.39 4.45 -7.89
CA TYR A 103 -22.49 3.01 -7.65
C TYR A 103 -22.08 2.58 -6.24
N GLY A 104 -21.83 3.51 -5.32
CA GLY A 104 -21.46 3.21 -3.93
C GLY A 104 -22.48 2.29 -3.27
N GLU A 105 -23.76 2.59 -3.44
CA GLU A 105 -24.85 1.74 -2.95
C GLU A 105 -24.87 0.37 -3.64
N ARG A 106 -24.56 0.28 -4.94
CA ARG A 106 -24.50 -1.01 -5.66
C ARG A 106 -23.33 -1.87 -5.20
N LEU A 107 -22.17 -1.28 -4.94
CA LEU A 107 -20.99 -1.99 -4.41
C LEU A 107 -21.20 -2.44 -2.96
N LYS A 108 -21.85 -1.60 -2.14
CA LYS A 108 -22.26 -1.95 -0.78
C LYS A 108 -23.29 -3.08 -0.77
N ALA A 109 -24.26 -3.04 -1.68
CA ALA A 109 -25.21 -4.12 -1.88
C ALA A 109 -24.52 -5.43 -2.29
N ARG A 110 -23.62 -5.42 -3.28
CA ARG A 110 -22.85 -6.61 -3.68
C ARG A 110 -22.03 -7.20 -2.52
N ARG A 111 -21.36 -6.35 -1.73
CA ARG A 111 -20.62 -6.80 -0.54
C ARG A 111 -21.55 -7.43 0.49
N ARG A 112 -22.73 -6.84 0.72
CA ARG A 112 -23.74 -7.38 1.62
C ARG A 112 -24.28 -8.73 1.13
N GLU A 113 -24.57 -8.86 -0.16
CA GLU A 113 -25.02 -10.12 -0.75
C GLU A 113 -23.94 -11.21 -0.68
N GLN A 114 -22.67 -10.88 -0.95
CA GLN A 114 -21.56 -11.83 -0.78
C GLN A 114 -21.40 -12.27 0.69
N MET A 115 -21.49 -11.32 1.63
CA MET A 115 -21.38 -11.61 3.06
C MET A 115 -22.47 -12.57 3.56
N LYS A 116 -23.67 -12.57 2.95
CA LYS A 116 -24.74 -13.52 3.30
C LYS A 116 -24.34 -14.97 3.11
N PHE A 117 -23.43 -15.28 2.19
CA PHE A 117 -22.97 -16.64 1.93
C PHE A 117 -21.63 -16.95 2.59
N VAL A 118 -20.68 -15.99 2.53
CA VAL A 118 -19.33 -16.18 3.08
C VAL A 118 -19.36 -16.34 4.60
N VAL A 119 -20.17 -15.54 5.31
CA VAL A 119 -20.25 -15.60 6.78
C VAL A 119 -20.80 -16.96 7.27
N PRO A 120 -21.97 -17.47 6.84
CA PRO A 120 -22.44 -18.75 7.32
C PRO A 120 -21.53 -19.91 6.89
N LEU A 121 -20.94 -19.86 5.68
CA LEU A 121 -20.02 -20.89 5.21
C LEU A 121 -18.75 -20.96 6.08
N THR A 122 -18.16 -19.80 6.40
CA THR A 122 -16.98 -19.73 7.26
C THR A 122 -17.28 -20.18 8.69
N VAL A 123 -18.42 -19.77 9.25
CA VAL A 123 -18.88 -20.24 10.57
C VAL A 123 -19.11 -21.75 10.58
N ALA A 124 -19.75 -22.31 9.56
CA ALA A 124 -19.98 -23.75 9.45
C ALA A 124 -18.66 -24.53 9.33
N ALA A 125 -17.72 -24.06 8.49
CA ALA A 125 -16.41 -24.68 8.34
C ALA A 125 -15.61 -24.67 9.66
N LEU A 126 -15.63 -23.55 10.40
CA LEU A 126 -15.01 -23.47 11.73
C LEU A 126 -15.69 -24.41 12.72
N GLY A 127 -17.03 -24.48 12.73
CA GLY A 127 -17.79 -25.40 13.58
C GLY A 127 -17.45 -26.87 13.32
N VAL A 128 -17.36 -27.28 12.05
CA VAL A 128 -16.93 -28.63 11.66
C VAL A 128 -15.51 -28.91 12.12
N ALA A 129 -14.58 -27.98 11.88
CA ALA A 129 -13.19 -28.14 12.30
C ALA A 129 -13.07 -28.37 13.82
N VAL A 130 -13.78 -27.56 14.63
CA VAL A 130 -13.83 -27.73 16.10
C VAL A 130 -14.43 -29.07 16.48
N ALA A 131 -15.55 -29.48 15.89
CA ALA A 131 -16.22 -30.75 16.21
C ALA A 131 -15.34 -31.96 15.89
N VAL A 132 -14.64 -31.96 14.75
CA VAL A 132 -13.70 -33.02 14.36
C VAL A 132 -12.56 -33.14 15.37
N ASN A 133 -11.99 -32.01 15.81
CA ASN A 133 -10.91 -32.05 16.79
C ASN A 133 -11.35 -32.56 18.15
N VAL A 134 -12.55 -32.17 18.61
CA VAL A 134 -13.12 -32.70 19.86
C VAL A 134 -13.40 -34.20 19.75
N ALA A 135 -13.99 -34.65 18.64
CA ALA A 135 -14.28 -36.07 18.40
C ALA A 135 -13.01 -36.95 18.31
N ALA A 136 -11.90 -36.38 17.81
CA ALA A 136 -10.59 -37.03 17.78
C ALA A 136 -9.87 -37.04 19.14
N GLY A 137 -10.51 -36.59 20.23
CA GLY A 137 -9.97 -36.58 21.59
C GLY A 137 -9.16 -35.33 21.95
N GLY A 138 -9.17 -34.30 21.10
CA GLY A 138 -8.55 -33.01 21.39
C GLY A 138 -9.38 -32.18 22.36
N SER A 139 -8.72 -31.52 23.33
CA SER A 139 -9.39 -30.51 24.17
C SER A 139 -9.58 -29.19 23.42
N PHE A 140 -10.52 -28.36 23.85
CA PHE A 140 -10.76 -27.01 23.26
C PHE A 140 -9.48 -26.14 23.24
N GLY A 141 -8.53 -26.40 24.16
CA GLY A 141 -7.26 -25.69 24.26
C GLY A 141 -6.23 -26.00 23.16
N VAL A 142 -6.33 -27.16 22.48
CA VAL A 142 -5.40 -27.54 21.41
C VAL A 142 -5.61 -26.68 20.15
N PHE A 143 -6.83 -26.21 19.90
CA PHE A 143 -7.14 -25.35 18.76
C PHE A 143 -6.56 -23.92 18.89
N VAL A 144 -6.51 -23.39 20.11
CA VAL A 144 -5.95 -22.04 20.38
C VAL A 144 -4.43 -22.02 20.20
N TRP A 145 -3.74 -23.13 20.48
CA TRP A 145 -2.28 -23.25 20.31
C TRP A 145 -1.83 -23.46 18.86
N ASN A 146 -2.69 -24.05 18.01
CA ASN A 146 -2.36 -24.40 16.62
C ASN A 146 -2.90 -23.39 15.58
N MET A 147 -3.48 -22.27 16.00
CA MET A 147 -3.69 -21.14 15.09
C MET A 147 -2.35 -20.44 14.86
N PRO A 148 -1.84 -20.37 13.62
CA PRO A 148 -0.73 -19.48 13.33
C PRO A 148 -1.20 -18.07 13.65
N ASN A 149 -0.45 -17.36 14.49
CA ASN A 149 -0.70 -15.96 14.78
C ASN A 149 -0.73 -15.18 13.44
N PHE A 150 -1.93 -14.89 12.93
CA PHE A 150 -2.15 -14.00 11.79
C PHE A 150 -1.97 -12.51 12.18
N ALA A 151 -1.22 -12.25 13.25
CA ALA A 151 -0.74 -10.92 13.60
C ALA A 151 0.65 -10.72 12.97
N ARG A 152 0.66 -10.37 11.69
CA ARG A 152 1.67 -9.53 11.03
C ARG A 152 1.11 -8.96 9.74
#